data_AF-A0A1V5WKV9-F1
#
_entry.id   AF-A0A1V5WKV9-F1
#
_cell.length_a   1.000
_cell.length_b   1.000
_cell.length_c   1.000
_cell.angle_alpha   90.00
_cell.angle_beta   90.00
_cell.angle_gamma   90.00
#
_symmetry.space_group_name_H-M   'P 1'
#
loop_
_entity.id
_entity.type
_entity.pdbx_description
1 polymer ?
#
loop_
_entity_poly.entity_id
_entity_poly.type
_entity_poly.pdbx_seq_one_letter_code
_entity_poly.pdbx_strand_id
1 'polypeptide(L)'
;MGFDRHWLEEKGSEDSQGRTIWALGVCSALSRDKGCTALATRLFHQALPLHASLSYPRSIAFALVGIHAYLARFSGDTEVRRVRGMLADRLYTFFPETLDTAWPWFEDTLSYANAKIPQAFLLSGQWEIRPELTELGLKILDWLIDLQITNNHYSPIGNNGWFVRGETKPCFDQQPIEAQAMLEACLLAFRMTLRDKYRNAALAAFNWFLGQNDLNEPLYDYATGGCRDGLTPDGPNLNQGAESTLAWLLSLLAMHGFHAEQGNMHYTETIEE
;
A
#
# COMPACT_ATOMS: atom_id res chain seq x y z
N MET A 1 13.92 17.06 5.61
CA MET A 1 13.94 18.50 5.99
C MET A 1 13.68 18.58 7.49
N GLY A 2 14.50 19.31 8.24
CA GLY A 2 14.31 19.50 9.68
C GLY A 2 13.14 20.43 10.00
N PHE A 3 12.76 20.51 11.27
CA PHE A 3 11.76 21.47 11.75
C PHE A 3 12.14 22.92 11.44
N ASP A 4 13.44 23.19 11.34
CA ASP A 4 14.05 24.46 10.96
C ASP A 4 14.04 24.74 9.45
N ARG A 5 13.43 23.85 8.66
CA ARG A 5 13.31 23.93 7.18
C ARG A 5 14.64 23.80 6.42
N HIS A 6 15.69 23.28 7.07
CA HIS A 6 16.92 22.91 6.36
C HIS A 6 16.87 21.47 5.87
N TRP A 7 17.51 21.20 4.73
CA TRP A 7 17.71 19.84 4.27
C TRP A 7 18.67 19.11 5.22
N LEU A 8 18.23 17.95 5.73
CA LEU A 8 19.04 17.12 6.61
C LEU A 8 20.02 16.23 5.82
N GLU A 9 19.82 16.15 4.51
CA GLU A 9 20.54 15.28 3.59
C GLU A 9 20.67 16.00 2.24
N GLU A 10 21.77 15.74 1.53
CA GLU A 10 22.02 16.27 0.19
C GLU A 10 21.13 15.61 -0.87
N LYS A 11 20.77 14.34 -0.65
CA LYS A 11 19.89 13.55 -1.51
C LYS A 11 18.82 12.87 -0.65
N GLY A 12 17.57 12.91 -1.11
CA GLY A 12 16.46 12.22 -0.46
C GLY A 12 16.65 10.71 -0.39
N SER A 13 16.14 10.08 0.67
CA SER A 13 16.12 8.62 0.83
C SER A 13 15.44 7.89 -0.34
N GLU A 14 15.81 6.64 -0.62
CA GLU A 14 15.11 5.85 -1.65
C GLU A 14 13.62 5.69 -1.36
N ASP A 15 13.20 5.68 -0.09
CA ASP A 15 11.79 5.64 0.29
C ASP A 15 11.06 6.88 -0.23
N SER A 16 11.64 8.07 -0.02
CA SER A 16 11.11 9.32 -0.54
C SER A 16 11.05 9.34 -2.07
N GLN A 17 12.02 8.73 -2.75
CA GLN A 17 12.01 8.58 -4.21
C GLN A 17 10.86 7.65 -4.66
N GLY A 18 10.75 6.45 -4.08
CA GLY A 18 9.67 5.50 -4.38
C GLY A 18 8.28 6.12 -4.21
N ARG A 19 8.05 6.89 -3.15
CA ARG A 19 6.79 7.62 -2.93
C ARG A 19 6.60 8.79 -3.90
N THR A 20 7.67 9.45 -4.31
CA THR A 20 7.62 10.54 -5.29
C THR A 20 7.11 10.02 -6.64
N ILE A 21 7.71 8.95 -7.17
CA ILE A 21 7.25 8.39 -8.45
C ILE A 21 5.85 7.78 -8.33
N TRP A 22 5.48 7.25 -7.15
CA TRP A 22 4.11 6.83 -6.86
C TRP A 22 3.12 7.98 -7.00
N ALA A 23 3.36 9.10 -6.31
CA ALA A 23 2.51 10.27 -6.36
C ALA A 23 2.42 10.86 -7.79
N LEU A 24 3.55 10.95 -8.50
CA LEU A 24 3.60 11.46 -9.87
C LEU A 24 2.86 10.56 -10.86
N GLY A 25 2.98 9.24 -10.70
CA GLY A 25 2.30 8.26 -11.55
C GLY A 25 0.78 8.31 -11.37
N VAL A 26 0.32 8.31 -10.12
CA VAL A 26 -1.11 8.45 -9.77
C VAL A 26 -1.67 9.79 -10.25
N CYS A 27 -0.95 10.89 -10.03
CA CYS A 27 -1.38 12.22 -10.47
C CYS A 27 -1.48 12.29 -12.00
N SER A 28 -0.49 11.76 -12.72
CA SER A 28 -0.51 11.68 -14.19
C SER A 28 -1.72 10.88 -14.71
N ALA A 29 -2.09 9.81 -14.00
CA ALA A 29 -3.20 8.95 -14.38
C ALA A 29 -4.57 9.60 -14.09
N LEU A 30 -4.76 10.13 -12.88
CA LEU A 30 -6.08 10.45 -12.34
C LEU A 30 -6.41 11.95 -12.31
N SER A 31 -5.43 12.84 -12.44
CA SER A 31 -5.70 14.28 -12.40
C SER A 31 -6.62 14.70 -13.54
N ARG A 32 -7.65 15.49 -13.18
CA ARG A 32 -8.56 16.14 -14.14
C ARG A 32 -8.02 17.50 -14.60
N ASP A 33 -7.09 18.08 -13.85
CA ASP A 33 -6.42 19.32 -14.24
C ASP A 33 -5.28 19.02 -15.23
N LYS A 34 -5.34 19.67 -16.40
CA LYS A 34 -4.38 19.47 -17.49
C LYS A 34 -2.98 19.97 -17.13
N GLY A 35 -2.88 21.05 -16.35
CA GLY A 35 -1.60 21.62 -15.90
C GLY A 35 -0.89 20.67 -14.94
N CYS A 36 -1.61 20.17 -13.93
CA CYS A 36 -1.12 19.15 -12.99
C CYS A 36 -0.73 17.87 -13.71
N THR A 37 -1.54 17.40 -14.66
CA THR A 37 -1.22 16.20 -15.46
C THR A 37 0.08 16.40 -16.22
N ALA A 38 0.22 17.50 -16.97
CA ALA A 38 1.42 17.79 -17.75
C ALA A 38 2.67 17.94 -16.87
N LEU A 39 2.55 18.62 -15.73
CA LEU A 39 3.66 18.79 -14.79
C LEU A 39 4.05 17.45 -14.16
N ALA A 40 3.09 16.65 -13.70
CA ALA A 40 3.33 15.36 -13.08
C ALA A 40 3.97 14.38 -14.07
N THR A 41 3.47 14.33 -15.31
CA THR A 41 4.04 13.47 -16.36
C THR A 41 5.46 13.88 -16.71
N ARG A 42 5.73 15.18 -16.85
CA ARG A 42 7.09 15.68 -17.09
C ARG A 42 8.06 15.29 -15.96
N LEU A 43 7.66 15.51 -14.70
CA LEU A 43 8.48 15.15 -13.54
C LEU A 43 8.66 13.63 -13.42
N PHE A 44 7.62 12.85 -13.71
CA PHE A 44 7.66 11.39 -13.73
C PHE A 44 8.76 10.89 -14.69
N HIS A 45 8.79 11.40 -15.92
CA HIS A 45 9.82 11.05 -16.90
C HIS A 45 11.21 11.50 -16.50
N GLN A 46 11.35 12.70 -15.94
CA GLN A 46 12.65 13.20 -15.45
C GLN A 46 13.20 12.33 -14.30
N ALA A 47 12.31 11.83 -13.45
CA ALA A 47 12.67 11.01 -12.31
C ALA A 47 12.94 9.55 -12.70
N LEU A 48 12.31 9.03 -13.75
CA LEU A 48 12.33 7.61 -14.13
C LEU A 48 13.74 6.96 -14.19
N PRO A 49 14.79 7.59 -14.77
CA PRO A 49 16.12 6.99 -14.82
C PRO A 49 16.73 6.75 -13.43
N LEU A 50 16.49 7.65 -12.48
CA LEU A 50 16.94 7.51 -11.09
C LEU A 50 16.20 6.38 -10.36
N HIS A 51 14.93 6.17 -10.71
CA HIS A 51 14.10 5.15 -10.08
C HIS A 51 14.44 3.75 -10.60
N ALA A 52 14.96 3.64 -11.82
CA ALA A 52 15.48 2.38 -12.36
C ALA A 52 16.67 1.82 -11.57
N SER A 53 17.32 2.61 -10.70
CA SER A 53 18.41 2.17 -9.82
C SER A 53 18.00 1.98 -8.35
N LEU A 54 16.70 2.02 -8.01
CA LEU A 54 16.24 1.71 -6.65
C LEU A 54 16.67 0.30 -6.21
N SER A 55 17.13 0.19 -4.98
CA SER A 55 17.70 -1.02 -4.42
C SER A 55 16.88 -1.58 -3.25
N TYR A 56 16.18 -0.74 -2.49
CA TYR A 56 15.37 -1.21 -1.37
C TYR A 56 14.01 -1.77 -1.82
N PRO A 57 13.62 -2.98 -1.39
CA PRO A 57 12.39 -3.65 -1.82
C PRO A 57 11.13 -2.81 -1.67
N ARG A 58 11.00 -2.07 -0.58
CA ARG A 58 9.85 -1.21 -0.32
C ARG A 58 9.80 0.00 -1.25
N SER A 59 10.93 0.65 -1.47
CA SER A 59 11.05 1.75 -2.44
C SER A 59 10.71 1.29 -3.86
N ILE A 60 11.16 0.08 -4.23
CA ILE A 60 10.82 -0.56 -5.51
C ILE A 60 9.31 -0.84 -5.58
N ALA A 61 8.71 -1.36 -4.52
CA ALA A 61 7.26 -1.62 -4.47
C ALA A 61 6.43 -0.34 -4.64
N PHE A 62 6.77 0.75 -3.93
CA PHE A 62 6.15 2.05 -4.14
C PHE A 62 6.29 2.52 -5.58
N ALA A 63 7.49 2.38 -6.15
CA ALA A 63 7.75 2.77 -7.53
C ALA A 63 6.91 1.99 -8.54
N LEU A 64 6.80 0.67 -8.36
CA LEU A 64 5.97 -0.19 -9.19
C LEU A 64 4.50 0.21 -9.13
N VAL A 65 3.93 0.48 -7.95
CA VAL A 65 2.54 0.94 -7.82
C VAL A 65 2.33 2.25 -8.61
N GLY A 66 3.27 3.19 -8.52
CA GLY A 66 3.25 4.43 -9.32
C GLY A 66 3.32 4.22 -10.82
N ILE A 67 4.24 3.37 -11.26
CA ILE A 67 4.46 3.05 -12.67
C ILE A 67 3.22 2.38 -13.26
N HIS A 68 2.60 1.45 -12.53
CA HIS A 68 1.34 0.82 -12.94
C HIS A 68 0.20 1.83 -13.05
N ALA A 69 0.08 2.76 -12.10
CA ALA A 69 -0.90 3.83 -12.19
C ALA A 69 -0.69 4.68 -13.45
N TYR A 70 0.54 5.13 -13.73
CA TYR A 70 0.88 5.87 -14.94
C TYR A 70 0.51 5.09 -16.22
N LEU A 71 0.91 3.82 -16.31
CA LEU A 71 0.67 2.97 -17.48
C LEU A 71 -0.81 2.64 -17.69
N ALA A 72 -1.67 2.75 -16.67
CA ALA A 72 -3.11 2.61 -16.84
C ALA A 72 -3.70 3.69 -17.79
N ARG A 73 -3.07 4.88 -17.87
CA ARG A 73 -3.43 5.94 -18.81
C ARG A 73 -2.53 5.98 -20.05
N PHE A 74 -1.23 5.75 -19.87
CA PHE A 74 -0.22 5.86 -20.92
C PHE A 74 0.37 4.49 -21.29
N SER A 75 -0.52 3.54 -21.60
CA SER A 75 -0.16 2.14 -21.82
C SER A 75 0.85 1.91 -22.96
N GLY A 76 0.96 2.87 -23.89
CA GLY A 76 1.87 2.85 -25.05
C GLY A 76 3.34 3.17 -24.76
N ASP A 77 3.68 3.65 -23.56
CA ASP A 77 5.04 4.05 -23.19
C ASP A 77 6.01 2.86 -23.01
N THR A 78 6.84 2.60 -24.02
CA THR A 78 7.77 1.46 -24.05
C THR A 78 8.85 1.55 -22.97
N GLU A 79 9.35 2.76 -22.69
CA GLU A 79 10.45 2.95 -21.75
C GLU A 79 9.99 2.71 -20.32
N VAL A 80 8.81 3.23 -19.98
CA VAL A 80 8.21 3.00 -18.66
C VAL A 80 7.87 1.52 -18.46
N ARG A 81 7.38 0.81 -19.49
CA ARG A 81 7.17 -0.65 -19.42
C ARG A 81 8.48 -1.41 -19.20
N ARG A 82 9.58 -0.99 -19.82
CA ARG A 82 10.90 -1.58 -19.62
C ARG A 82 11.38 -1.41 -18.18
N VAL A 83 11.25 -0.20 -17.62
CA VAL A 83 11.61 0.08 -16.22
C VAL A 83 10.73 -0.71 -15.25
N ARG A 84 9.41 -0.83 -15.53
CA ARG A 84 8.51 -1.69 -14.75
C ARG A 84 9.04 -3.12 -14.63
N GLY A 85 9.34 -3.76 -15.77
CA GLY A 85 9.82 -5.14 -15.77
C GLY A 85 11.15 -5.31 -15.03
N MET A 86 12.09 -4.38 -15.24
CA MET A 86 13.36 -4.38 -14.49
C MET A 86 13.18 -4.30 -12.98
N LEU A 87 12.27 -3.43 -12.52
CA LEU A 87 11.98 -3.27 -11.10
C LEU A 87 11.24 -4.48 -10.52
N ALA A 88 10.30 -5.06 -11.28
CA ALA A 88 9.59 -6.28 -10.88
C ALA A 88 10.57 -7.47 -10.74
N ASP A 89 11.47 -7.65 -11.71
CA ASP A 89 12.54 -8.66 -11.66
C ASP A 89 13.44 -8.43 -10.45
N ARG A 90 13.88 -7.19 -10.22
CA ARG A 90 14.71 -6.86 -9.06
C ARG A 90 14.00 -7.17 -7.75
N LEU A 91 12.75 -6.77 -7.59
CA LEU A 91 11.97 -7.07 -6.39
C LEU A 91 11.82 -8.58 -6.18
N TYR A 92 11.61 -9.33 -7.27
CA TYR A 92 11.49 -10.79 -7.22
C TYR A 92 12.77 -11.48 -6.75
N THR A 93 13.97 -10.94 -7.05
CA THR A 93 15.25 -11.52 -6.60
C THR A 93 15.41 -11.60 -5.07
N PHE A 94 14.59 -10.88 -4.29
CA PHE A 94 14.60 -10.96 -2.83
C PHE A 94 13.83 -12.17 -2.27
N PHE A 95 13.00 -12.86 -3.06
CA PHE A 95 12.10 -13.93 -2.62
C PHE A 95 12.33 -15.36 -3.14
N PRO A 96 13.50 -15.76 -3.71
CA PRO A 96 13.60 -17.07 -4.39
C PRO A 96 13.65 -18.31 -3.46
N GLU A 97 13.83 -18.17 -2.14
CA GLU A 97 14.05 -19.33 -1.24
C GLU A 97 13.23 -19.33 0.07
N THR A 98 12.60 -18.22 0.46
CA THR A 98 11.98 -18.06 1.80
C THR A 98 10.54 -18.53 1.90
N LEU A 99 9.92 -18.92 0.79
CA LEU A 99 8.46 -19.03 0.70
C LEU A 99 7.87 -20.28 1.37
N ASP A 100 8.63 -21.37 1.52
CA ASP A 100 8.13 -22.62 2.13
C ASP A 100 8.53 -22.75 3.61
N THR A 101 8.69 -21.60 4.27
CA THR A 101 8.99 -21.53 5.70
C THR A 101 7.81 -20.90 6.46
N ALA A 102 7.83 -20.98 7.79
CA ALA A 102 6.89 -20.24 8.64
C ALA A 102 7.00 -18.70 8.50
N TRP A 103 8.03 -18.22 7.79
CA TRP A 103 8.32 -16.81 7.57
C TRP A 103 8.57 -16.53 6.07
N PRO A 104 7.51 -16.43 5.26
CA PRO A 104 7.59 -16.18 3.81
C PRO A 104 7.92 -14.70 3.50
N TRP A 105 8.96 -14.17 4.14
CA TRP A 105 9.42 -12.79 4.01
C TRP A 105 10.95 -12.74 3.88
N PHE A 106 11.44 -11.80 3.08
CA PHE A 106 12.85 -11.69 2.67
C PHE A 106 13.77 -11.15 3.78
N GLU A 107 13.25 -10.30 4.67
CA GLU A 107 13.96 -9.78 5.84
C GLU A 107 13.68 -10.62 7.10
N ASP A 108 14.58 -10.54 8.08
CA ASP A 108 14.33 -11.08 9.42
C ASP A 108 13.39 -10.19 10.25
N THR A 109 12.96 -9.05 9.70
CA THR A 109 12.08 -8.10 10.38
C THR A 109 10.99 -7.64 9.44
N LEU A 110 9.75 -7.65 9.92
CA LEU A 110 8.63 -6.95 9.30
C LEU A 110 8.54 -5.54 9.89
N SER A 111 8.63 -4.54 9.02
CA SER A 111 8.64 -3.13 9.43
C SER A 111 7.34 -2.44 9.00
N TYR A 112 7.40 -1.48 8.08
CA TYR A 112 6.23 -0.67 7.67
C TYR A 112 5.78 -0.97 6.25
N ALA A 113 4.61 -0.45 5.88
CA ALA A 113 3.91 -0.56 4.61
C ALA A 113 4.04 -1.95 3.98
N ASN A 114 4.02 -3.01 4.77
CA ASN A 114 4.47 -4.34 4.33
C ASN A 114 3.60 -4.85 3.17
N ALA A 115 2.30 -4.55 3.20
CA ALA A 115 1.34 -4.92 2.16
C ALA A 115 1.58 -4.25 0.80
N LYS A 116 2.46 -3.24 0.69
CA LYS A 116 2.85 -2.65 -0.60
C LYS A 116 3.65 -3.61 -1.48
N ILE A 117 4.44 -4.48 -0.86
CA ILE A 117 5.25 -5.47 -1.57
C ILE A 117 4.37 -6.49 -2.30
N PRO A 118 3.43 -7.20 -1.64
CA PRO A 118 2.50 -8.06 -2.38
C PRO A 118 1.62 -7.27 -3.35
N GLN A 119 1.22 -6.03 -3.04
CA GLN A 119 0.49 -5.19 -4.01
C GLN A 119 1.29 -4.99 -5.31
N ALA A 120 2.59 -4.69 -5.22
CA ALA A 120 3.46 -4.53 -6.37
C ALA A 120 3.58 -5.83 -7.19
N PHE A 121 3.72 -6.98 -6.53
CA PHE A 121 3.75 -8.29 -7.18
C PHE A 121 2.44 -8.61 -7.91
N LEU A 122 1.29 -8.35 -7.27
CA LEU A 122 -0.02 -8.56 -7.89
C LEU A 122 -0.22 -7.71 -9.14
N LEU A 123 0.15 -6.42 -9.09
CA LEU A 123 0.08 -5.53 -10.25
C LEU A 123 1.00 -6.01 -11.38
N SER A 124 2.26 -6.32 -11.06
CA SER A 124 3.23 -6.81 -12.06
C SER A 124 2.81 -8.15 -12.65
N GLY A 125 2.37 -9.10 -11.83
CA GLY A 125 1.88 -10.39 -12.28
C GLY A 125 0.71 -10.27 -13.25
N GLN A 126 -0.27 -9.43 -12.94
CA GLN A 126 -1.44 -9.19 -13.80
C GLN A 126 -1.05 -8.56 -15.15
N TRP A 127 -0.28 -7.46 -15.14
CA TRP A 127 -0.03 -6.65 -16.33
C TRP A 127 1.18 -7.07 -17.16
N GLU A 128 2.00 -8.00 -16.66
CA GLU A 128 3.14 -8.59 -17.37
C GLU A 128 2.88 -10.06 -17.75
N ILE A 129 1.71 -10.61 -17.40
CA ILE A 129 1.32 -12.00 -17.64
C ILE A 129 2.34 -12.95 -16.99
N ARG A 130 2.62 -12.70 -15.71
CA ARG A 130 3.60 -13.42 -14.90
C ARG A 130 2.91 -14.10 -13.72
N PRO A 131 2.35 -15.30 -13.90
CA PRO A 131 1.60 -16.00 -12.85
C PRO A 131 2.44 -16.21 -11.58
N GLU A 132 3.75 -16.43 -11.72
CA GLU A 132 4.66 -16.63 -10.60
C GLU A 132 4.70 -15.42 -9.64
N LEU A 133 4.62 -14.19 -10.17
CA LEU A 133 4.54 -12.99 -9.34
C LEU A 133 3.17 -12.86 -8.68
N THR A 134 2.11 -13.24 -9.38
CA THR A 134 0.74 -13.22 -8.83
C THR A 134 0.63 -14.19 -7.67
N GLU A 135 1.10 -15.42 -7.84
CA GLU A 135 1.10 -16.47 -6.81
C GLU A 135 1.92 -16.05 -5.59
N LEU A 136 3.11 -15.48 -5.81
CA LEU A 136 3.95 -14.91 -4.75
C LEU A 136 3.22 -13.79 -3.99
N GLY A 137 2.64 -12.83 -4.71
CA GLY A 137 1.91 -11.72 -4.13
C GLY A 137 0.73 -12.17 -3.27
N LEU A 138 -0.07 -13.13 -3.75
CA LEU A 138 -1.18 -13.70 -2.98
C LEU A 138 -0.67 -14.47 -1.74
N LYS A 139 0.39 -15.27 -1.88
CA LYS A 139 0.97 -16.04 -0.76
C LYS A 139 1.46 -15.14 0.38
N ILE A 140 2.19 -14.08 0.05
CA ILE A 140 2.67 -13.11 1.03
C ILE A 140 1.50 -12.33 1.65
N LEU A 141 0.53 -11.88 0.83
CA LEU A 141 -0.62 -11.13 1.33
C LEU A 141 -1.46 -11.98 2.28
N ASP A 142 -1.69 -13.25 1.95
CA ASP A 142 -2.40 -14.20 2.78
C ASP A 142 -1.74 -14.36 4.14
N TRP A 143 -0.42 -14.54 4.16
CA TRP A 143 0.34 -14.61 5.40
C TRP A 143 0.27 -13.31 6.21
N LEU A 144 0.36 -12.14 5.58
CA LEU A 144 0.23 -10.85 6.26
C LEU A 144 -1.18 -10.63 6.85
N ILE A 145 -2.21 -11.12 6.17
CA ILE A 145 -3.61 -11.09 6.65
C ILE A 145 -3.73 -11.97 7.89
N ASP A 146 -3.29 -13.22 7.81
CA ASP A 146 -3.38 -14.17 8.92
C ASP A 146 -2.59 -13.70 10.15
N LEU A 147 -1.47 -13.00 9.93
CA LEU A 147 -0.63 -12.45 10.99
C LEU A 147 -1.23 -11.21 11.68
N GLN A 148 -1.95 -10.36 10.93
CA GLN A 148 -2.39 -9.04 11.40
C GLN A 148 -3.90 -8.92 11.59
N ILE A 149 -4.70 -9.93 11.24
CA ILE A 149 -6.13 -9.97 11.58
C ILE A 149 -6.33 -10.97 12.70
N THR A 150 -6.58 -10.45 13.90
CA THR A 150 -6.77 -11.26 15.11
C THR A 150 -8.08 -10.88 15.78
N ASN A 151 -8.80 -11.84 16.36
CA ASN A 151 -10.06 -11.58 17.08
C ASN A 151 -11.05 -10.69 16.26
N ASN A 152 -11.18 -10.98 14.97
CA ASN A 152 -12.04 -10.27 14.01
C ASN A 152 -11.74 -8.78 13.78
N HIS A 153 -10.56 -8.29 14.16
CA HIS A 153 -10.13 -6.92 13.84
C HIS A 153 -8.69 -6.89 13.32
N TYR A 154 -8.34 -5.79 12.67
CA TYR A 154 -6.98 -5.57 12.19
C TYR A 154 -6.11 -5.02 13.31
N SER A 155 -4.97 -5.67 13.56
CA SER A 155 -3.93 -5.34 14.54
C SER A 155 -2.59 -5.32 13.79
N PRO A 156 -2.25 -4.19 13.13
CA PRO A 156 -1.01 -4.07 12.38
C PRO A 156 0.22 -4.22 13.28
N ILE A 157 1.38 -4.35 12.65
CA ILE A 157 2.66 -4.44 13.36
C ILE A 157 2.99 -3.06 13.94
N GLY A 158 3.28 -3.04 15.23
CA GLY A 158 3.76 -1.86 15.94
C GLY A 158 5.15 -1.43 15.50
N ASN A 159 5.39 -0.11 15.39
CA ASN A 159 6.68 0.42 14.97
C ASN A 159 7.75 0.47 16.08
N ASN A 160 7.34 0.28 17.33
CA ASN A 160 8.22 0.22 18.48
C ASN A 160 8.84 -1.17 18.60
N GLY A 161 9.99 -1.33 17.95
CA GLY A 161 10.77 -2.56 17.90
C GLY A 161 10.63 -3.34 16.60
N TRP A 162 9.56 -3.10 15.82
CA TRP A 162 9.20 -3.89 14.63
C TRP A 162 9.06 -5.39 14.93
N PHE A 163 8.51 -6.17 13.99
CA PHE A 163 8.33 -7.60 14.24
C PHE A 163 9.52 -8.42 13.75
N VAL A 164 10.40 -8.80 14.68
CA VAL A 164 11.57 -9.65 14.42
C VAL A 164 11.17 -11.13 14.39
N ARG A 165 11.72 -11.88 13.43
CA ARG A 165 11.47 -13.31 13.23
C ARG A 165 11.75 -14.09 14.51
N GLY A 166 10.75 -14.85 14.97
CA GLY A 166 10.85 -15.69 16.17
C GLY A 166 10.55 -14.98 17.48
N GLU A 167 10.30 -13.67 17.44
CA GLU A 167 9.90 -12.90 18.63
C GLU A 167 8.37 -12.77 18.74
N THR A 168 7.89 -11.94 19.66
CA THR A 168 6.46 -11.60 19.79
C THR A 168 6.16 -10.38 18.94
N LYS A 169 5.07 -10.44 18.14
CA LYS A 169 4.60 -9.30 17.34
C LYS A 169 4.33 -8.09 18.26
N PRO A 170 4.96 -6.91 18.04
CA PRO A 170 4.59 -5.70 18.75
C PRO A 170 3.15 -5.30 18.42
N CYS A 171 2.35 -5.03 19.45
CA CYS A 171 0.94 -4.70 19.30
C CYS A 171 0.65 -3.20 19.24
N PHE A 172 1.61 -2.32 19.55
CA PHE A 172 1.37 -0.88 19.70
C PHE A 172 2.39 -0.02 18.98
N ASP A 173 2.08 1.27 18.91
CA ASP A 173 2.68 2.22 17.98
C ASP A 173 2.36 1.82 16.52
N GLN A 174 1.12 1.37 16.34
CA GLN A 174 0.51 1.01 15.06
C GLN A 174 0.27 2.25 14.22
N GLN A 175 0.55 2.19 12.91
CA GLN A 175 0.54 3.37 12.05
C GLN A 175 -0.54 3.32 10.96
N PRO A 176 -1.19 4.46 10.64
CA PRO A 176 -2.14 4.61 9.53
C PRO A 176 -1.69 4.05 8.18
N ILE A 177 -0.40 4.14 7.86
CA ILE A 177 0.16 3.66 6.60
C ILE A 177 0.03 2.13 6.45
N GLU A 178 0.09 1.37 7.55
CA GLU A 178 -0.12 -0.09 7.50
C GLU A 178 -1.54 -0.41 7.06
N ALA A 179 -2.53 0.25 7.69
CA ALA A 179 -3.94 0.05 7.38
C ALA A 179 -4.27 0.45 5.94
N GLN A 180 -3.72 1.57 5.46
CA GLN A 180 -3.89 1.98 4.06
C GLN A 180 -3.25 0.99 3.08
N ALA A 181 -2.03 0.54 3.35
CA ALA A 181 -1.35 -0.44 2.50
C ALA A 181 -2.10 -1.78 2.45
N MET A 182 -2.55 -2.28 3.61
CA MET A 182 -3.31 -3.53 3.70
C MET A 182 -4.62 -3.44 2.93
N LEU A 183 -5.36 -2.36 3.14
CA LEU A 183 -6.63 -2.10 2.46
C LEU A 183 -6.45 -2.11 0.93
N GLU A 184 -5.50 -1.34 0.39
CA GLU A 184 -5.31 -1.24 -1.06
C GLU A 184 -4.85 -2.56 -1.69
N ALA A 185 -3.95 -3.30 -1.02
CA ALA A 185 -3.50 -4.61 -1.48
C ALA A 185 -4.65 -5.62 -1.51
N CYS A 186 -5.47 -5.64 -0.45
CA CYS A 186 -6.62 -6.52 -0.35
C CYS A 186 -7.71 -6.18 -1.37
N LEU A 187 -8.02 -4.90 -1.60
CA LEU A 187 -8.98 -4.53 -2.65
C LEU A 187 -8.49 -4.95 -4.05
N LEU A 188 -7.20 -4.82 -4.33
CA LEU A 188 -6.61 -5.32 -5.58
C LEU A 188 -6.76 -6.86 -5.68
N ALA A 189 -6.34 -7.59 -4.65
CA ALA A 189 -6.45 -9.05 -4.63
C ALA A 189 -7.91 -9.53 -4.76
N PHE A 190 -8.86 -8.83 -4.15
CA PHE A 190 -10.28 -9.10 -4.31
C PHE A 190 -10.73 -8.90 -5.77
N ARG A 191 -10.36 -7.79 -6.42
CA ARG A 191 -10.70 -7.57 -7.84
C ARG A 191 -10.12 -8.64 -8.77
N MET A 192 -8.95 -9.17 -8.43
CA MET A 192 -8.29 -10.21 -9.22
C MET A 192 -8.88 -11.61 -9.01
N THR A 193 -9.39 -11.91 -7.82
CA THR A 193 -9.71 -13.30 -7.42
C THR A 193 -11.17 -13.52 -7.00
N LEU A 194 -11.89 -12.45 -6.71
CA LEU A 194 -13.23 -12.43 -6.11
C LEU A 194 -13.35 -13.21 -4.79
N ARG A 195 -12.24 -13.48 -4.09
CA ARG A 195 -12.25 -14.21 -2.81
C ARG A 195 -12.57 -13.27 -1.66
N ASP A 196 -13.67 -13.55 -0.96
CA ASP A 196 -14.20 -12.74 0.15
C ASP A 196 -13.21 -12.47 1.28
N LYS A 197 -12.22 -13.36 1.51
CA LYS A 197 -11.16 -13.14 2.49
C LYS A 197 -10.48 -11.78 2.32
N TYR A 198 -10.23 -11.35 1.08
CA TYR A 198 -9.57 -10.09 0.79
C TYR A 198 -10.51 -8.90 1.00
N ARG A 199 -11.79 -9.02 0.63
CA ARG A 199 -12.79 -7.98 0.94
C ARG A 199 -12.92 -7.78 2.45
N ASN A 200 -13.00 -8.87 3.20
CA ASN A 200 -13.12 -8.83 4.65
C ASN A 200 -11.86 -8.23 5.31
N ALA A 201 -10.67 -8.58 4.81
CA ALA A 201 -9.42 -8.00 5.27
C ALA A 201 -9.32 -6.49 4.97
N ALA A 202 -9.75 -6.05 3.79
CA ALA A 202 -9.82 -4.63 3.45
C ALA A 202 -10.78 -3.87 4.37
N LEU A 203 -11.95 -4.44 4.69
CA LEU A 203 -12.91 -3.87 5.63
C LEU A 203 -12.36 -3.80 7.05
N ALA A 204 -11.67 -4.83 7.52
CA ALA A 204 -11.03 -4.82 8.83
C ALA A 204 -9.96 -3.73 8.93
N ALA A 205 -9.10 -3.61 7.90
CA ALA A 205 -8.10 -2.55 7.84
C ALA A 205 -8.73 -1.15 7.76
N PHE A 206 -9.86 -0.98 7.06
CA PHE A 206 -10.60 0.27 7.06
C PHE A 206 -11.21 0.60 8.43
N ASN A 207 -11.84 -0.37 9.08
CA ASN A 207 -12.51 -0.16 10.36
C ASN A 207 -11.51 0.08 11.51
N TRP A 208 -10.23 -0.27 11.34
CA TRP A 208 -9.17 0.10 12.28
C TRP A 208 -9.12 1.62 12.53
N PHE A 209 -9.29 2.43 11.49
CA PHE A 209 -9.37 3.89 11.61
C PHE A 209 -10.58 4.35 12.43
N LEU A 210 -11.66 3.57 12.39
CA LEU A 210 -12.95 3.86 13.02
C LEU A 210 -13.07 3.28 14.44
N GLY A 211 -12.00 2.66 14.95
CA GLY A 211 -11.97 2.11 16.29
C GLY A 211 -12.23 0.61 16.37
N GLN A 212 -12.34 -0.14 15.27
CA GLN A 212 -12.26 -1.62 15.35
C GLN A 212 -10.78 -2.04 15.35
N ASN A 213 -10.12 -1.79 16.49
CA ASN A 213 -8.70 -2.02 16.73
C ASN A 213 -8.45 -2.49 18.17
N ASP A 214 -7.19 -2.70 18.56
CA ASP A 214 -6.82 -3.30 19.84
C ASP A 214 -7.32 -2.53 21.08
N LEU A 215 -7.64 -1.23 20.95
CA LEU A 215 -8.14 -0.39 22.06
C LEU A 215 -9.60 0.04 21.94
N ASN A 216 -10.28 -0.34 20.87
CA ASN A 216 -11.63 0.14 20.54
C ASN A 216 -11.75 1.68 20.42
N GLU A 217 -10.69 2.36 19.98
CA GLU A 217 -10.59 3.82 19.96
C GLU A 217 -10.36 4.34 18.53
N PRO A 218 -11.13 5.33 18.03
CA PRO A 218 -10.95 5.83 16.68
C PRO A 218 -9.64 6.60 16.52
N LEU A 219 -8.98 6.37 15.39
CA LEU A 219 -7.87 7.21 14.93
C LEU A 219 -8.36 8.33 14.01
N TYR A 220 -9.47 8.12 13.32
CA TYR A 220 -10.14 9.21 12.62
C TYR A 220 -10.75 10.18 13.64
N ASP A 221 -10.42 11.47 13.49
CA ASP A 221 -10.99 12.53 14.30
C ASP A 221 -12.17 13.16 13.56
N TYR A 222 -13.38 12.86 14.04
CA TYR A 222 -14.64 13.39 13.49
C TYR A 222 -14.77 14.92 13.63
N ALA A 223 -14.07 15.56 14.56
CA ALA A 223 -14.14 17.00 14.76
C ALA A 223 -13.24 17.77 13.79
N THR A 224 -12.06 17.24 13.47
CA THR A 224 -11.09 17.91 12.59
C THR A 224 -11.09 17.40 11.16
N GLY A 225 -11.59 16.18 10.93
CA GLY A 225 -11.42 15.47 9.67
C GLY A 225 -10.03 14.84 9.48
N GLY A 226 -9.13 15.00 10.46
CA GLY A 226 -7.77 14.47 10.44
C GLY A 226 -7.70 13.02 10.91
N CYS A 227 -6.51 12.44 10.80
CA CYS A 227 -6.22 11.11 11.33
C CYS A 227 -5.02 11.17 12.27
N ARG A 228 -5.20 10.57 13.44
CA ARG A 228 -4.21 10.42 14.50
C ARG A 228 -3.01 9.58 14.05
N ASP A 229 -1.83 9.94 14.50
CA ASP A 229 -0.56 9.40 13.97
C ASP A 229 -0.29 7.93 14.32
N GLY A 230 -1.01 7.39 15.30
CA GLY A 230 -0.92 5.97 15.61
C GLY A 230 -1.68 5.58 16.86
N LEU A 231 -1.71 4.28 17.12
CA LEU A 231 -2.31 3.70 18.33
C LEU A 231 -1.20 3.24 19.27
N THR A 232 -1.02 3.94 20.38
CA THR A 232 -0.04 3.61 21.43
C THR A 232 -0.72 2.76 22.53
N PRO A 233 0.02 2.21 23.51
CA PRO A 233 -0.58 1.45 24.61
C PRO A 233 -1.58 2.27 25.44
N ASP A 234 -1.39 3.59 25.50
CA ASP A 234 -2.20 4.51 26.31
C ASP A 234 -3.36 5.14 25.51
N GLY A 235 -3.50 4.78 24.23
CA GLY A 235 -4.53 5.30 23.34
C GLY A 235 -3.98 5.91 22.05
N PRO A 236 -4.86 6.58 21.27
CA PRO A 236 -4.43 7.21 20.03
C PRO A 236 -3.48 8.39 20.26
N ASN A 237 -2.41 8.46 19.49
CA ASN A 237 -1.52 9.63 19.45
C ASN A 237 -2.30 10.85 18.92
N LEU A 238 -2.39 11.92 19.71
CA LEU A 238 -3.21 13.08 19.37
C LEU A 238 -2.68 13.92 18.20
N ASN A 239 -1.44 13.71 17.76
CA ASN A 239 -0.89 14.36 16.58
C ASN A 239 -1.64 13.90 15.32
N GLN A 240 -1.85 14.83 14.38
CA GLN A 240 -2.52 14.58 13.10
C GLN A 240 -1.64 15.01 11.94
N GLY A 241 -0.62 14.21 11.67
CA GLY A 241 0.33 14.45 10.59
C GLY A 241 -0.29 14.32 9.20
N ALA A 242 0.41 14.89 8.21
CA ALA A 242 -0.01 14.83 6.82
C ALA A 242 -0.06 13.39 6.29
N GLU A 243 0.90 12.53 6.65
CA GLU A 243 0.91 11.12 6.22
C GLU A 243 -0.33 10.38 6.73
N SER A 244 -0.61 10.48 8.02
CA SER A 244 -1.75 9.85 8.67
C SER A 244 -3.08 10.31 8.07
N THR A 245 -3.22 11.62 7.88
CA THR A 245 -4.42 12.21 7.27
C THR A 245 -4.58 11.76 5.82
N LEU A 246 -3.51 11.72 5.03
CA LEU A 246 -3.56 11.20 3.67
C LEU A 246 -3.88 9.70 3.63
N ALA A 247 -3.31 8.89 4.52
CA ALA A 247 -3.60 7.47 4.61
C ALA A 247 -5.09 7.23 4.83
N TRP A 248 -5.70 7.94 5.79
CA TRP A 248 -7.15 7.90 6.01
C TRP A 248 -7.96 8.30 4.78
N LEU A 249 -7.67 9.47 4.19
CA LEU A 249 -8.44 9.99 3.06
C LEU A 249 -8.33 9.10 1.83
N LEU A 250 -7.15 8.55 1.55
CA LEU A 250 -6.94 7.61 0.44
C LEU A 250 -7.68 6.28 0.69
N SER A 251 -7.66 5.76 1.93
CA SER A 251 -8.44 4.60 2.33
C SER A 251 -9.94 4.82 2.16
N LEU A 252 -10.45 5.99 2.56
CA LEU A 252 -11.85 6.38 2.38
C LEU A 252 -12.24 6.44 0.90
N LEU A 253 -11.42 7.08 0.06
CA LEU A 253 -11.65 7.14 -1.39
C LEU A 253 -11.63 5.74 -2.03
N ALA A 254 -10.69 4.89 -1.62
CA ALA A 254 -10.60 3.51 -2.13
C ALA A 254 -11.85 2.69 -1.78
N MET A 255 -12.35 2.81 -0.54
CA MET A 255 -13.59 2.15 -0.12
C MET A 255 -14.83 2.70 -0.82
N HIS A 256 -14.94 4.01 -1.02
CA HIS A 256 -16.04 4.59 -1.80
C HIS A 256 -16.03 4.10 -3.25
N GLY A 257 -14.85 4.09 -3.89
CA GLY A 257 -14.70 3.54 -5.24
C GLY A 257 -15.11 2.08 -5.33
N PHE A 258 -14.68 1.27 -4.35
CA PHE A 258 -15.05 -0.13 -4.26
C PHE A 258 -16.57 -0.35 -4.14
N HIS A 259 -17.26 0.42 -3.28
CA HIS A 259 -18.71 0.32 -3.15
C HIS A 259 -19.45 0.73 -4.43
N ALA A 260 -18.97 1.78 -5.12
CA ALA A 260 -19.55 2.21 -6.39
C ALA A 260 -19.39 1.14 -7.49
N GLU A 261 -18.25 0.44 -7.53
CA GLU A 261 -18.03 -0.70 -8.42
C GLU A 261 -19.01 -1.86 -8.12
N GLN A 262 -19.22 -2.21 -6.85
CA GLN A 262 -20.16 -3.26 -6.45
C GLN A 262 -21.62 -2.89 -6.80
N GLY A 263 -22.02 -1.63 -6.57
CA GLY A 263 -23.36 -1.15 -6.94
C GLY A 263 -23.64 -1.27 -8.44
N ASN A 264 -22.63 -1.08 -9.28
CA ASN A 264 -22.73 -1.26 -10.74
C ASN A 264 -22.76 -2.73 -11.19
N MET A 265 -22.46 -3.70 -10.31
CA MET A 265 -22.58 -5.14 -10.64
C MET A 265 -23.99 -5.70 -10.41
N HIS A 266 -24.87 -4.98 -9.70
CA HIS A 266 -26.27 -5.36 -9.52
C HIS A 266 -27.13 -4.90 -10.71
N TYR A 267 -26.96 -5.55 -11.88
CA TYR A 267 -27.85 -5.44 -13.06
C TYR A 267 -28.83 -6.61 -13.17
N THR A 268 -29.21 -7.24 -12.06
CA THR A 268 -30.25 -8.27 -12.05
C THR A 268 -31.40 -7.83 -11.17
N GLU A 269 -32.56 -7.67 -11.80
CA GLU A 269 -33.84 -7.44 -11.14
C GLU A 269 -34.06 -8.51 -10.06
N THR A 270 -34.47 -8.06 -8.88
CA THR A 270 -35.10 -8.93 -7.90
C THR A 270 -36.37 -9.43 -8.55
N ILE A 271 -36.41 -10.71 -8.95
CA ILE A 271 -37.68 -11.36 -9.27
C ILE A 271 -38.37 -11.55 -7.93
N GLU A 272 -39.36 -10.71 -7.64
CA GLU A 272 -40.29 -10.92 -6.54
C GLU A 272 -41.08 -12.23 -6.78
N GLU A 273 -41.18 -13.07 -5.75
CA GLU A 273 -42.03 -14.28 -5.72
C GLU A 273 -43.52 -13.94 -5.65
#